data_AF-Q1D232-F1
#
_entry.id   AF-Q1D232-F1
#
_cell.length_a   1.000
_cell.length_b   1.000
_cell.length_c   1.000
_cell.angle_alpha   90.00
_cell.angle_beta   90.00
_cell.angle_gamma   90.00
#
_symmetry.space_group_name_H-M   'P 1'
#
loop_
_entity.id
_entity.type
_entity.pdbx_description
1 polymer ?
#
loop_
_entity_poly.entity_id
_entity_poly.type
_entity_poly.pdbx_seq_one_letter_code
_entity_poly.pdbx_strand_id
1 'polypeptide(L)'
;MARLDPHSYNDSTQPETETLDWRARVDFKTQRLHAEVTHTLKEASAGPLDLDTRDLEIRDVIDAAGRPLPYILSPSEPILGSRLRIELPVGLRQFTVRYRTAPHASALQWLTPSQTAGGKHPFLYSQCQAIHARSVVPLQDTPRIRIRYTASLRIPKALKAVMAASFLRREEHGVEAEEHYEMPQPVPPYLLAFAVGSLAPKELGPRSRVWAEPELLEDAAEEFSGVDDMLRAAESLFGPYDWERFDLLTMPPSFPYGGMENPRLTFLTPTLITGDKSLVNVVAHELAHSWTGNLVTNASAEHFWLNEGFTVFAERRILEVLEGPEVSALHGALGRRALDSALQHFRAHPQLTSLRTHLAGVDPDEAFSQIPYEKGYLLLRAMEDAAGRPAFDEFLRRYLATYRFRALTTEEFVAFAEKELPGVLTKVDAEAYLHRPGVPPGAPSPRSLRLEAMDALRGKVPTPEQAKDWTPAEWQLYLESLPWDIPRDVIQQLDARFSLTESRNSEVLVAWLVVALRADWEPAVARTETFLGEVGRMKYLKPLYGVLSASHAHRSLARALFKKHGERYHPIARQGVELILSRA
;
A
#
# COMPACT_ATOMS: atom_id res chain seq x y z
N MET A 1 18.40 -8.18 25.47
CA MET A 1 16.98 -8.13 25.91
C MET A 1 16.12 -8.45 24.70
N ALA A 2 14.89 -8.95 24.90
CA ALA A 2 14.03 -9.32 23.78
C ALA A 2 13.42 -8.06 23.14
N ARG A 3 13.49 -7.95 21.81
CA ARG A 3 12.82 -6.90 21.05
C ARG A 3 11.31 -7.15 21.08
N LEU A 4 10.51 -6.09 21.22
CA LEU A 4 9.04 -6.16 21.17
C LEU A 4 8.51 -6.29 19.74
N ASP A 5 9.32 -5.85 18.78
CA ASP A 5 9.12 -5.95 17.35
C ASP A 5 10.43 -6.54 16.78
N PRO A 6 10.41 -7.72 16.12
CA PRO A 6 11.63 -8.33 15.60
C PRO A 6 12.34 -7.46 14.56
N HIS A 7 11.64 -6.50 13.96
CA HIS A 7 12.14 -5.64 12.89
C HIS A 7 12.62 -4.26 13.34
N SER A 8 12.67 -3.96 14.64
CA SER A 8 13.23 -2.71 15.17
C SER A 8 14.27 -2.97 16.28
N TYR A 9 15.27 -2.10 16.39
CA TYR A 9 16.21 -2.11 17.51
C TYR A 9 15.59 -1.59 18.83
N ASN A 10 14.35 -1.07 18.78
CA ASN A 10 13.63 -0.62 19.97
C ASN A 10 13.30 -1.79 20.94
N ASP A 11 13.44 -1.52 22.24
CA ASP A 11 13.04 -2.44 23.31
C ASP A 11 12.27 -1.72 24.42
N SER A 12 11.74 -2.48 25.38
CA SER A 12 10.85 -1.98 26.43
C SER A 12 11.53 -1.06 27.47
N THR A 13 12.85 -0.92 27.44
CA THR A 13 13.61 -0.11 28.42
C THR A 13 13.99 1.27 27.87
N GLN A 14 13.89 1.45 26.56
CA GLN A 14 14.29 2.68 25.89
C GLN A 14 13.19 3.74 25.97
N PRO A 15 13.54 5.04 26.05
CA PRO A 15 12.56 6.10 25.96
C PRO A 15 11.92 6.16 24.57
N GLU A 16 10.68 6.60 24.50
CA GLU A 16 9.96 6.75 23.23
C GLU A 16 9.98 8.20 22.73
N THR A 17 10.18 8.35 21.42
CA THR A 17 10.01 9.63 20.73
C THR A 17 8.53 10.05 20.73
N GLU A 18 8.26 11.30 21.12
CA GLU A 18 6.93 11.91 21.10
C GLU A 18 6.70 12.74 19.83
N THR A 19 7.68 13.59 19.48
CA THR A 19 7.61 14.47 18.31
C THR A 19 8.93 14.52 17.55
N LEU A 20 8.84 14.79 16.25
CA LEU A 20 9.97 15.11 15.39
C LEU A 20 9.85 16.52 14.79
N ASP A 21 10.96 17.26 14.72
CA ASP A 21 11.12 18.38 13.78
C ASP A 21 12.13 17.95 12.71
N TRP A 22 11.64 17.65 11.51
CA TRP A 22 12.45 17.13 10.40
C TRP A 22 12.70 18.18 9.33
N ARG A 23 13.95 18.45 9.00
CA ARG A 23 14.31 19.39 7.94
C ARG A 23 15.17 18.68 6.93
N ALA A 24 14.80 18.77 5.65
CA ALA A 24 15.56 18.15 4.58
C ALA A 24 15.64 19.05 3.35
N ARG A 25 16.82 19.07 2.73
CA ARG A 25 17.03 19.62 1.39
C ARG A 25 17.12 18.48 0.39
N VAL A 26 16.29 18.54 -0.65
CA VAL A 26 16.21 17.56 -1.73
C VAL A 26 17.23 17.90 -2.82
N ASP A 27 18.25 17.05 -2.98
CA ASP A 27 19.25 17.18 -4.04
C ASP A 27 19.05 16.12 -5.12
N PHE A 28 18.33 16.48 -6.18
CA PHE A 28 18.12 15.61 -7.35
C PHE A 28 19.42 15.27 -8.12
N LYS A 29 20.48 16.09 -8.00
CA LYS A 29 21.74 15.84 -8.71
C LYS A 29 22.51 14.69 -8.05
N THR A 30 22.55 14.66 -6.73
CA THR A 30 23.22 13.61 -5.97
C THR A 30 22.28 12.50 -5.54
N GLN A 31 20.97 12.67 -5.73
CA GLN A 31 19.90 11.79 -5.27
C GLN A 31 19.94 11.59 -3.75
N ARG A 32 20.17 12.68 -3.00
CA ARG A 32 20.27 12.62 -1.54
C ARG A 32 19.37 13.64 -0.89
N LEU A 33 18.90 13.30 0.30
CA LEU A 33 18.41 14.26 1.26
C LEU A 33 19.58 14.69 2.15
N HIS A 34 19.77 15.98 2.29
CA HIS A 34 20.62 16.57 3.32
C HIS A 34 19.72 16.99 4.45
N ALA A 35 19.80 16.33 5.60
CA ALA A 35 18.75 16.43 6.59
C ALA A 35 19.26 16.54 8.02
N GLU A 36 18.42 17.12 8.85
CA GLU A 36 18.52 17.05 10.30
C GLU A 36 17.14 16.69 10.87
N VAL A 37 17.13 15.92 11.95
CA VAL A 37 15.91 15.59 12.69
C VAL A 37 16.14 15.87 14.15
N THR A 38 15.24 16.63 14.76
CA THR A 38 15.21 16.86 16.20
C THR A 38 14.16 15.97 16.83
N HIS A 39 14.58 15.06 17.69
CA HIS A 39 13.71 14.19 18.47
C HIS A 39 13.35 14.87 19.78
N THR A 40 12.07 14.88 20.13
CA THR A 40 11.61 15.18 21.48
C THR A 40 11.04 13.91 22.09
N LEU A 41 11.64 13.45 23.19
CA LEU A 41 11.20 12.27 23.93
C LEU A 41 9.96 12.60 24.79
N LYS A 42 9.10 11.59 25.02
CA LYS A 42 7.92 11.72 25.89
C LYS A 42 8.28 12.20 27.29
N GLU A 43 9.38 11.68 27.81
CA GLU A 43 9.92 12.03 29.12
C GLU A 43 11.43 12.27 29.02
N ALA A 44 11.95 13.11 29.91
CA ALA A 44 13.39 13.29 30.04
C ALA A 44 14.03 11.97 30.49
N SER A 45 15.09 11.54 29.82
CA SER A 45 15.66 10.20 29.99
C SER A 45 17.18 10.22 30.19
N ALA A 46 17.78 9.04 30.26
CA ALA A 46 19.21 8.81 30.40
C ALA A 46 19.58 7.43 29.82
N GLY A 47 20.86 7.24 29.49
CA GLY A 47 21.38 5.95 29.04
C GLY A 47 21.20 5.71 27.53
N PRO A 48 21.30 4.45 27.08
CA PRO A 48 21.33 4.14 25.66
C PRO A 48 19.94 4.28 25.03
N LEU A 49 19.90 4.96 23.87
CA LEU A 49 18.76 4.97 22.95
C LEU A 49 19.23 4.43 21.60
N ASP A 50 18.57 3.38 21.13
CA ASP A 50 18.80 2.79 19.81
C ASP A 50 17.78 3.34 18.81
N LEU A 51 18.28 3.91 17.71
CA LEU A 51 17.49 4.29 16.55
C LEU A 51 17.78 3.31 15.39
N ASP A 52 16.74 3.00 14.64
CA ASP A 52 16.83 2.28 13.38
C ASP A 52 17.35 3.23 12.29
N THR A 53 18.35 2.77 11.54
CA THR A 53 18.87 3.47 10.36
C THR A 53 19.12 2.48 9.23
N ARG A 54 19.02 2.91 7.98
CA ARG A 54 19.48 2.13 6.82
C ARG A 54 20.10 3.09 5.79
N ASP A 55 21.36 2.83 5.45
CA ASP A 55 22.12 3.61 4.46
C ASP A 55 22.10 5.13 4.73
N LEU A 56 22.20 5.51 6.01
CA LEU A 56 22.32 6.90 6.44
C LEU A 56 23.77 7.24 6.80
N GLU A 57 24.28 8.32 6.24
CA GLU A 57 25.56 8.90 6.63
C GLU A 57 25.35 9.87 7.80
N ILE A 58 25.53 9.39 9.02
CA ILE A 58 25.43 10.21 10.25
C ILE A 58 26.63 11.17 10.31
N ARG A 59 26.36 12.47 10.51
CA ARG A 59 27.36 13.54 10.59
C ARG A 59 27.68 13.88 12.05
N ASP A 60 26.65 14.22 12.81
CA ASP A 60 26.74 14.50 14.23
C ASP A 60 25.41 14.18 14.93
N VAL A 61 25.51 14.05 16.25
CA VAL A 61 24.37 14.02 17.18
C VAL A 61 24.65 15.08 18.23
N ILE A 62 23.72 15.99 18.45
CA ILE A 62 23.88 17.13 19.36
C ILE A 62 22.66 17.28 20.28
N ASP A 63 22.85 17.89 21.44
CA ASP A 63 21.74 18.33 22.29
C ASP A 63 21.19 19.70 21.85
N ALA A 64 20.15 20.18 22.55
CA ALA A 64 19.53 21.47 22.29
C ALA A 64 20.47 22.69 22.46
N ALA A 65 21.59 22.54 23.18
CA ALA A 65 22.63 23.56 23.33
C ALA A 65 23.73 23.46 22.26
N GLY A 66 23.60 22.52 21.32
CA GLY A 66 24.59 22.26 20.28
C GLY A 66 25.83 21.47 20.75
N ARG A 67 25.78 20.88 21.95
CA ARG A 67 26.89 20.07 22.48
C ARG A 67 26.83 18.66 21.88
N PRO A 68 27.96 18.07 21.46
CA PRO A 68 27.98 16.74 20.86
C PRO A 68 27.58 15.66 21.88
N LEU A 69 26.78 14.70 21.43
CA LEU A 69 26.40 13.51 22.17
C LEU A 69 27.18 12.29 21.64
N PRO A 70 27.70 11.41 22.52
CA PRO A 70 28.35 10.19 22.08
C PRO A 70 27.36 9.27 21.36
N TYR A 71 27.78 8.72 20.21
CA TYR A 71 26.98 7.74 19.48
C TYR A 71 27.86 6.67 18.82
N ILE A 72 27.26 5.52 18.55
CA ILE A 72 27.88 4.40 17.84
C ILE A 72 26.93 3.96 16.72
N LEU A 73 27.40 4.00 15.48
CA LEU A 73 26.71 3.37 14.35
C LEU A 73 27.26 1.95 14.16
N SER A 74 26.41 0.96 14.39
CA SER A 74 26.77 -0.46 14.26
C SER A 74 26.88 -0.86 12.77
N PRO A 75 27.62 -1.93 12.44
CA PRO A 75 27.61 -2.52 11.10
C PRO A 75 26.17 -2.82 10.64
N SER A 76 25.93 -2.70 9.33
CA SER A 76 24.61 -2.96 8.76
C SER A 76 24.25 -4.44 8.81
N GLU A 77 23.02 -4.75 9.21
CA GLU A 77 22.41 -6.07 9.12
C GLU A 77 21.45 -6.11 7.91
N PRO A 78 21.31 -7.26 7.20
CA PRO A 78 20.58 -7.32 5.93
C PRO A 78 19.14 -6.77 5.97
N ILE A 79 18.38 -7.13 7.00
CA ILE A 79 16.96 -6.72 7.13
C ILE A 79 16.84 -5.39 7.87
N LEU A 80 17.57 -5.20 8.97
CA LEU A 80 17.32 -4.08 9.89
C LEU A 80 18.05 -2.80 9.51
N GLY A 81 19.09 -2.90 8.67
CA GLY A 81 20.07 -1.84 8.49
C GLY A 81 21.01 -1.73 9.69
N SER A 82 21.49 -0.52 9.97
CA SER A 82 22.44 -0.22 11.05
C SER A 82 21.73 0.30 12.29
N ARG A 83 22.13 -0.18 13.45
CA ARG A 83 21.72 0.39 14.74
C ARG A 83 22.53 1.64 15.06
N LEU A 84 21.87 2.78 15.23
CA LEU A 84 22.47 4.00 15.78
C LEU A 84 22.18 4.08 17.28
N ARG A 85 23.19 3.80 18.12
CA ARG A 85 23.09 3.93 19.58
C ARG A 85 23.57 5.31 20.01
N ILE A 86 22.74 6.05 20.73
CA ILE A 86 23.07 7.36 21.32
C ILE A 86 23.11 7.21 22.83
N GLU A 87 24.15 7.74 23.48
CA GLU A 87 24.24 7.77 24.95
C GLU A 87 23.64 9.08 25.48
N LEU A 88 22.43 9.00 26.04
CA LEU A 88 21.70 10.15 26.56
C LEU A 88 22.23 10.54 27.95
N PRO A 89 22.66 11.81 28.16
CA PRO A 89 22.90 12.35 29.49
C PRO A 89 21.62 12.35 30.34
N VAL A 90 21.78 12.30 31.66
CA VAL A 90 20.63 12.32 32.59
C VAL A 90 19.79 13.58 32.38
N GLY A 91 18.49 13.39 32.18
CA GLY A 91 17.52 14.48 32.03
C GLY A 91 17.44 15.04 30.60
N LEU A 92 18.07 14.38 29.62
CA LEU A 92 17.97 14.80 28.22
C LEU A 92 16.58 14.46 27.68
N ARG A 93 15.88 15.47 27.15
CA ARG A 93 14.57 15.30 26.49
C ARG A 93 14.63 15.51 24.98
N GLN A 94 15.60 16.28 24.50
CA GLN A 94 15.68 16.65 23.09
C GLN A 94 17.11 16.53 22.57
N PHE A 95 17.24 16.00 21.36
CA PHE A 95 18.51 15.91 20.63
C PHE A 95 18.26 16.01 19.12
N THR A 96 19.29 16.38 18.38
CA THR A 96 19.25 16.50 16.92
C THR A 96 20.29 15.58 16.29
N VAL A 97 19.89 14.87 15.24
CA VAL A 97 20.79 14.07 14.40
C VAL A 97 20.91 14.75 13.04
N ARG A 98 22.13 15.07 12.60
CA ARG A 98 22.38 15.54 11.23
C ARG A 98 22.95 14.42 10.39
N TYR A 99 22.44 14.27 9.17
CA TYR A 99 22.78 13.12 8.33
C TYR A 99 22.54 13.40 6.84
N ARG A 100 22.87 12.42 6.01
CA ARG A 100 22.49 12.39 4.59
C ARG A 100 21.98 11.00 4.24
N THR A 101 20.96 10.92 3.41
CA THR A 101 20.52 9.62 2.85
C THR A 101 21.51 9.15 1.79
N ALA A 102 21.53 7.84 1.54
CA ALA A 102 22.16 7.28 0.36
C ALA A 102 21.29 7.49 -0.90
N PRO A 103 21.89 7.50 -2.11
CA PRO A 103 21.15 7.51 -3.37
C PRO A 103 20.21 6.32 -3.58
N HIS A 104 20.55 5.19 -2.96
CA HIS A 104 19.79 3.94 -3.00
C HIS A 104 18.97 3.71 -1.73
N ALA A 105 18.68 4.77 -0.96
CA ALA A 105 17.84 4.66 0.24
C ALA A 105 16.53 3.94 -0.10
N SER A 106 16.25 2.85 0.61
CA SER A 106 15.19 1.91 0.22
C SER A 106 13.78 2.52 0.17
N ALA A 107 13.52 3.59 0.93
CA ALA A 107 12.24 4.29 0.90
C ALA A 107 12.14 5.31 -0.24
N LEU A 108 13.24 5.77 -0.83
CA LEU A 108 13.24 6.93 -1.71
C LEU A 108 13.39 6.50 -3.17
N GLN A 109 12.39 6.83 -3.97
CA GLN A 109 12.46 6.63 -5.40
C GLN A 109 12.76 7.96 -6.11
N TRP A 110 13.94 8.02 -6.72
CA TRP A 110 14.37 9.13 -7.56
C TRP A 110 14.10 8.82 -9.03
N LEU A 111 13.24 9.62 -9.66
CA LEU A 111 12.86 9.47 -11.06
C LEU A 111 13.50 10.53 -11.93
N THR A 112 14.02 10.11 -13.07
CA THR A 112 14.49 11.01 -14.12
C THR A 112 13.30 11.63 -14.85
N PRO A 113 13.48 12.75 -15.58
CA PRO A 113 12.42 13.34 -16.39
C PRO A 113 11.71 12.36 -17.33
N SER A 114 12.43 11.40 -17.92
CA SER A 114 11.84 10.41 -18.83
C SER A 114 10.92 9.38 -18.16
N GLN A 115 10.90 9.33 -16.82
CA GLN A 115 10.04 8.46 -16.02
C GLN A 115 8.80 9.18 -15.47
N THR A 116 8.64 10.48 -15.75
CA THR A 116 7.48 11.29 -15.34
C THR A 116 6.57 11.56 -16.53
N ALA A 117 5.30 11.90 -16.29
CA ALA A 117 4.32 12.17 -17.33
C ALA A 117 4.72 13.39 -18.19
N GLY A 118 5.23 14.45 -17.56
CA GLY A 118 5.61 15.68 -18.27
C GLY A 118 6.94 15.60 -19.03
N GLY A 119 7.77 14.58 -18.79
CA GLY A 119 9.03 14.38 -19.52
C GLY A 119 10.14 15.41 -19.27
N LYS A 120 9.90 16.42 -18.41
CA LYS A 120 10.72 17.64 -18.27
C LYS A 120 11.42 17.78 -16.93
N HIS A 121 10.75 17.37 -15.85
CA HIS A 121 11.21 17.57 -14.48
C HIS A 121 11.43 16.22 -13.79
N PRO A 122 12.41 16.10 -12.88
CA PRO A 122 12.54 14.89 -12.09
C PRO A 122 11.40 14.80 -11.05
N PHE A 123 11.24 13.61 -10.47
CA PHE A 123 10.25 13.35 -9.42
C PHE A 123 10.89 12.54 -8.29
N LEU A 124 10.56 12.83 -7.05
CA LEU A 124 10.95 12.07 -5.87
C LEU A 124 9.68 11.69 -5.11
N TYR A 125 9.61 10.46 -4.60
CA TYR A 125 8.65 10.10 -3.58
C TYR A 125 9.22 9.12 -2.57
N SER A 126 8.61 9.08 -1.40
CA SER A 126 8.89 8.08 -0.37
C SER A 126 7.86 6.96 -0.34
N GLN A 127 8.29 5.76 0.04
CA GLN A 127 7.47 4.63 0.47
C GLN A 127 8.10 4.05 1.74
N CYS A 128 7.50 4.27 2.90
CA CYS A 128 8.12 3.94 4.18
C CYS A 128 7.65 2.59 4.76
N GLN A 129 6.48 2.09 4.36
CA GLN A 129 5.99 0.76 4.75
C GLN A 129 6.82 -0.35 4.07
N ALA A 130 7.25 -1.41 4.77
CA ALA A 130 6.99 -1.68 6.20
C ALA A 130 8.01 -1.04 7.16
N ILE A 131 9.30 -1.07 6.80
CA ILE A 131 10.43 -0.70 7.68
C ILE A 131 11.48 0.15 6.94
N HIS A 132 11.03 1.06 6.08
CA HIS A 132 11.92 1.88 5.27
C HIS A 132 11.99 3.33 5.75
N ALA A 133 11.18 3.75 6.72
CA ALA A 133 11.29 5.09 7.32
C ALA A 133 12.71 5.33 7.86
N ARG A 134 13.36 4.29 8.39
CA ARG A 134 14.78 4.29 8.80
C ARG A 134 15.80 4.63 7.71
N SER A 135 15.42 4.55 6.44
CA SER A 135 16.25 4.97 5.29
C SER A 135 16.03 6.42 4.87
N VAL A 136 15.03 7.09 5.47
CA VAL A 136 14.74 8.51 5.31
C VAL A 136 15.18 9.29 6.54
N VAL A 137 14.86 8.80 7.73
CA VAL A 137 15.05 9.48 9.03
C VAL A 137 15.61 8.46 10.04
N PRO A 138 16.65 8.77 10.82
CA PRO A 138 17.05 7.93 11.95
C PRO A 138 15.98 8.01 13.04
N LEU A 139 15.23 6.93 13.30
CA LEU A 139 14.12 6.93 14.28
C LEU A 139 13.86 5.53 14.84
N GLN A 140 12.97 5.40 15.82
CA GLN A 140 12.49 4.08 16.28
C GLN A 140 11.43 3.56 15.29
N ASP A 141 11.86 2.77 14.31
CA ASP A 141 11.06 2.41 13.13
C ASP A 141 10.22 1.15 13.40
N THR A 142 9.24 1.32 14.29
CA THR A 142 8.27 0.31 14.67
C THR A 142 6.86 0.91 14.73
N PRO A 143 5.81 0.20 14.27
CA PRO A 143 4.42 0.66 14.39
C PRO A 143 3.95 0.92 15.83
N ARG A 144 4.63 0.33 16.83
CA ARG A 144 4.30 0.53 18.26
C ARG A 144 4.45 1.98 18.71
N ILE A 145 5.45 2.66 18.15
CA ILE A 145 5.75 4.05 18.50
C ILE A 145 5.02 4.94 17.52
N ARG A 146 4.31 5.92 18.04
CA ARG A 146 3.61 6.92 17.22
C ARG A 146 4.18 8.29 17.49
N ILE A 147 4.45 9.00 16.42
CA ILE A 147 5.08 10.31 16.42
C ILE A 147 4.15 11.36 15.83
N ARG A 148 4.18 12.56 16.39
CA ARG A 148 3.73 13.77 15.70
C ARG A 148 4.94 14.42 15.04
N TYR A 149 4.76 15.17 13.97
CA TYR A 149 5.91 15.80 13.35
C TYR A 149 5.62 17.15 12.71
N THR A 150 6.62 18.03 12.78
CA THR A 150 6.76 19.16 11.86
C THR A 150 7.82 18.81 10.83
N ALA A 151 7.66 19.31 9.61
CA ALA A 151 8.65 19.11 8.58
C ALA A 151 8.91 20.36 7.75
N SER A 152 10.13 20.49 7.26
CA SER A 152 10.52 21.48 6.26
C SER A 152 11.26 20.80 5.11
N LEU A 153 10.76 21.00 3.89
CA LEU A 153 11.38 20.51 2.67
C LEU A 153 11.89 21.66 1.82
N ARG A 154 13.20 21.73 1.65
CA ARG A 154 13.84 22.63 0.69
C ARG A 154 14.03 21.95 -0.66
N ILE A 155 13.44 22.53 -1.69
CA ILE A 155 13.32 21.97 -3.03
C ILE A 155 13.64 23.02 -4.11
N PRO A 156 13.95 22.63 -5.36
CA PRO A 156 14.00 23.58 -6.47
C PRO A 156 12.66 24.33 -6.60
N LYS A 157 12.68 25.66 -6.72
CA LYS A 157 11.45 26.48 -6.72
C LYS A 157 10.46 26.16 -7.85
N ALA A 158 10.95 25.59 -8.95
CA ALA A 158 10.11 25.17 -10.07
C ALA A 158 9.26 23.92 -9.75
N LEU A 159 9.54 23.24 -8.63
CA LEU A 159 8.83 22.06 -8.17
C LEU A 159 7.93 22.41 -6.96
N LYS A 160 7.10 21.45 -6.61
CA LYS A 160 6.23 21.45 -5.42
C LYS A 160 6.54 20.22 -4.59
N ALA A 161 6.55 20.36 -3.27
CA ALA A 161 6.46 19.22 -2.39
C ALA A 161 5.00 19.02 -1.98
N VAL A 162 4.68 17.79 -1.61
CA VAL A 162 3.45 17.41 -0.91
C VAL A 162 3.86 16.40 0.16
N MET A 163 3.15 16.38 1.28
CA MET A 163 3.47 15.51 2.42
C MET A 163 2.17 15.00 3.04
N ALA A 164 2.25 13.84 3.68
CA ALA A 164 1.19 13.26 4.50
C ALA A 164 0.98 14.08 5.81
N ALA A 165 0.70 15.37 5.68
CA ALA A 165 0.67 16.41 6.71
C ALA A 165 -0.04 17.69 6.21
N SER A 166 -0.34 18.62 7.12
CA SER A 166 -0.90 19.93 6.81
C SER A 166 0.15 20.74 6.10
N PHE A 167 -0.14 21.29 4.94
CA PHE A 167 0.67 22.37 4.39
C PHE A 167 0.47 23.64 5.23
N LEU A 168 1.56 24.22 5.73
CA LEU A 168 1.52 25.44 6.53
C LEU A 168 1.84 26.68 5.68
N ARG A 169 2.99 26.67 5.00
CA ARG A 169 3.47 27.80 4.19
C ARG A 169 4.60 27.39 3.27
N ARG A 170 4.87 28.25 2.29
CA ARG A 170 6.01 28.16 1.36
C ARG A 170 6.79 29.47 1.39
N GLU A 171 8.09 29.37 1.51
CA GLU A 171 9.04 30.50 1.49
C GLU A 171 9.99 30.32 0.31
N GLU A 172 10.16 31.34 -0.53
CA GLU A 172 11.04 31.24 -1.70
C GLU A 172 12.38 31.92 -1.46
N HIS A 173 13.47 31.23 -1.79
CA HIS A 173 14.85 31.67 -1.57
C HIS A 173 15.69 31.48 -2.85
N GLY A 174 15.69 32.50 -3.71
CA GLY A 174 16.49 32.50 -4.94
C GLY A 174 16.01 31.47 -5.97
N VAL A 175 16.67 30.31 -6.03
CA VAL A 175 16.34 29.18 -6.92
C VAL A 175 15.69 28.00 -6.19
N GLU A 176 15.63 28.06 -4.86
CA GLU A 176 14.99 27.06 -4.01
C GLU A 176 13.72 27.64 -3.37
N ALA A 177 12.84 26.76 -2.92
CA ALA A 177 11.72 27.08 -2.05
C ALA A 177 11.76 26.13 -0.84
N GLU A 178 11.30 26.60 0.30
CA GLU A 178 11.16 25.84 1.53
C GLU A 178 9.67 25.72 1.87
N GLU A 179 9.17 24.50 1.96
CA GLU A 179 7.76 24.20 2.26
C GLU A 179 7.64 23.55 3.63
N HIS A 180 6.74 24.07 4.45
CA HIS A 180 6.57 23.68 5.84
C HIS A 180 5.28 22.90 6.04
N TYR A 181 5.36 21.84 6.85
CA TYR A 181 4.28 20.92 7.10
C TYR A 181 4.12 20.58 8.58
N GLU A 182 2.91 20.18 8.98
CA GLU A 182 2.61 19.69 10.34
C GLU A 182 1.63 18.51 10.32
N MET A 183 2.01 17.42 10.98
CA MET A 183 1.16 16.29 11.31
C MET A 183 0.91 16.29 12.82
N PRO A 184 -0.20 16.90 13.28
CA PRO A 184 -0.52 16.97 14.70
C PRO A 184 -1.08 15.64 15.25
N GLN A 185 -1.59 14.76 14.39
CA GLN A 185 -2.04 13.43 14.79
C GLN A 185 -0.84 12.47 14.98
N PRO A 186 -0.83 11.62 16.03
CA PRO A 186 0.25 10.67 16.24
C PRO A 186 0.15 9.48 15.26
N VAL A 187 1.16 9.34 14.39
CA VAL A 187 1.22 8.31 13.35
C VAL A 187 2.42 7.38 13.55
N PRO A 188 2.33 6.09 13.21
CA PRO A 188 3.50 5.21 13.13
C PRO A 188 4.49 5.71 12.06
N PRO A 189 5.81 5.51 12.22
CA PRO A 189 6.84 6.02 11.31
C PRO A 189 6.66 5.66 9.84
N TYR A 190 6.09 4.48 9.54
CA TYR A 190 5.88 4.04 8.16
C TYR A 190 4.88 4.92 7.38
N LEU A 191 4.10 5.76 8.06
CA LEU A 191 3.18 6.73 7.45
C LEU A 191 3.81 8.11 7.21
N LEU A 192 5.09 8.29 7.52
CA LEU A 192 5.84 9.46 7.04
C LEU A 192 5.98 9.34 5.53
N ALA A 193 5.34 10.23 4.78
CA ALA A 193 5.41 10.22 3.34
C ALA A 193 5.41 11.61 2.71
N PHE A 194 6.15 11.76 1.63
CA PHE A 194 6.22 12.98 0.84
C PHE A 194 6.57 12.67 -0.62
N ALA A 195 6.27 13.64 -1.47
CA ALA A 195 6.69 13.64 -2.86
C ALA A 195 7.15 15.04 -3.29
N VAL A 196 8.06 15.11 -4.26
CA VAL A 196 8.56 16.36 -4.85
C VAL A 196 8.59 16.21 -6.36
N GLY A 197 7.89 17.08 -7.07
CA GLY A 197 7.81 17.02 -8.52
C GLY A 197 7.10 18.23 -9.13
N SER A 198 6.83 18.15 -10.43
CA SER A 198 5.98 19.11 -11.12
C SER A 198 4.52 18.79 -10.78
N LEU A 199 4.06 19.20 -9.60
CA LEU A 199 2.71 18.87 -9.10
C LEU A 199 1.79 20.08 -9.12
N ALA A 200 0.53 19.84 -9.49
CA ALA A 200 -0.55 20.81 -9.47
C ALA A 200 -1.76 20.27 -8.69
N PRO A 201 -2.46 21.11 -7.90
CA PRO A 201 -3.66 20.73 -7.18
C PRO A 201 -4.95 20.99 -7.96
N LYS A 202 -5.99 20.18 -7.71
CA LYS A 202 -7.38 20.48 -8.06
C LYS A 202 -8.33 19.96 -6.98
N GLU A 203 -9.19 20.84 -6.46
CA GLU A 203 -10.20 20.43 -5.46
C GLU A 203 -11.20 19.47 -6.09
N LEU A 204 -11.58 18.44 -5.34
CA LEU A 204 -12.62 17.47 -5.72
C LEU A 204 -13.91 17.73 -4.93
N GLY A 205 -13.77 18.17 -3.68
CA GLY A 205 -14.87 18.44 -2.77
C GLY A 205 -14.45 19.29 -1.57
N PRO A 206 -15.35 19.54 -0.60
CA PRO A 206 -15.05 20.33 0.59
C PRO A 206 -13.89 19.82 1.45
N ARG A 207 -13.54 18.53 1.39
CA ARG A 207 -12.46 17.94 2.19
C ARG A 207 -11.47 17.10 1.37
N SER A 208 -11.49 17.21 0.05
CA SER A 208 -10.67 16.38 -0.81
C SER A 208 -10.11 17.13 -2.01
N ARG A 209 -8.91 16.76 -2.40
CA ARG A 209 -8.15 17.34 -3.51
C ARG A 209 -7.34 16.26 -4.19
N VAL A 210 -7.16 16.38 -5.50
CA VAL A 210 -6.16 15.61 -6.22
C VAL A 210 -4.93 16.46 -6.49
N TRP A 211 -3.77 15.85 -6.33
CA TRP A 211 -2.47 16.34 -6.78
C TRP A 211 -1.98 15.43 -7.90
N ALA A 212 -1.50 16.04 -8.99
CA ALA A 212 -1.01 15.30 -10.15
C ALA A 212 0.07 16.09 -10.89
N GLU A 213 0.80 15.42 -11.78
CA GLU A 213 1.49 16.13 -12.85
C GLU A 213 0.44 16.85 -13.73
N PRO A 214 0.71 18.09 -14.22
CA PRO A 214 -0.26 18.87 -15.00
C PRO A 214 -0.89 18.09 -16.17
N GLU A 215 -0.13 17.19 -16.78
CA GLU A 215 -0.57 16.34 -17.88
C GLU A 215 -1.67 15.34 -17.51
N LEU A 216 -1.82 15.00 -16.22
CA LEU A 216 -2.81 14.04 -15.71
C LEU A 216 -3.90 14.68 -14.84
N LEU A 217 -3.78 15.98 -14.52
CA LEU A 217 -4.60 16.61 -13.48
C LEU A 217 -6.09 16.59 -13.77
N GLU A 218 -6.47 16.88 -15.02
CA GLU A 218 -7.88 16.95 -15.41
C GLU A 218 -8.53 15.57 -15.41
N ASP A 219 -7.86 14.57 -16.00
CA ASP A 219 -8.35 13.19 -16.03
C ASP A 219 -8.43 12.61 -14.61
N ALA A 220 -7.43 12.86 -13.76
CA ALA A 220 -7.44 12.45 -12.37
C ALA A 220 -8.57 13.11 -11.57
N ALA A 221 -8.82 14.39 -11.81
CA ALA A 221 -9.90 15.09 -11.11
C ALA A 221 -11.28 14.59 -11.50
N GLU A 222 -11.49 14.28 -12.79
CA GLU A 222 -12.72 13.65 -13.24
C GLU A 222 -12.87 12.25 -12.63
N GLU A 223 -11.83 11.42 -12.69
CA GLU A 223 -11.85 10.05 -12.17
C GLU A 223 -12.23 10.00 -10.69
N PHE A 224 -11.64 10.88 -9.87
CA PHE A 224 -11.77 10.85 -8.41
C PHE A 224 -12.82 11.79 -7.84
N SER A 225 -13.62 12.46 -8.69
CA SER A 225 -14.66 13.41 -8.28
C SER A 225 -15.68 12.86 -7.27
N GLY A 226 -15.88 11.53 -7.18
CA GLY A 226 -16.80 10.88 -6.25
C GLY A 226 -16.24 10.59 -4.84
N VAL A 227 -14.99 10.98 -4.53
CA VAL A 227 -14.32 10.58 -3.28
C VAL A 227 -15.03 11.05 -2.00
N ASP A 228 -15.70 12.20 -2.02
CA ASP A 228 -16.42 12.72 -0.85
C ASP A 228 -17.68 11.91 -0.53
N ASP A 229 -18.26 11.19 -1.50
CA ASP A 229 -19.36 10.26 -1.25
C ASP A 229 -18.85 9.01 -0.53
N MET A 230 -17.67 8.51 -0.91
CA MET A 230 -16.99 7.43 -0.20
C MET A 230 -16.68 7.82 1.24
N LEU A 231 -16.18 9.05 1.44
CA LEU A 231 -15.85 9.57 2.75
C LEU A 231 -17.09 9.65 3.65
N ARG A 232 -18.22 10.13 3.12
CA ARG A 232 -19.51 10.13 3.85
C ARG A 232 -20.01 8.71 4.18
N ALA A 233 -19.90 7.79 3.22
CA ALA A 233 -20.26 6.39 3.45
C ALA A 233 -19.40 5.77 4.56
N ALA A 234 -18.08 5.96 4.52
CA ALA A 234 -17.15 5.48 5.53
C ALA A 234 -17.41 6.10 6.91
N GLU A 235 -17.66 7.40 7.00
CA GLU A 235 -17.99 8.08 8.26
C GLU A 235 -19.28 7.53 8.90
N SER A 236 -20.28 7.21 8.08
CA SER A 236 -21.55 6.61 8.56
C SER A 236 -21.37 5.22 9.18
N LEU A 237 -20.35 4.48 8.73
CA LEU A 237 -20.04 3.13 9.18
C LEU A 237 -19.10 3.15 10.40
N PHE A 238 -18.02 3.92 10.34
CA PHE A 238 -16.85 3.78 11.21
C PHE A 238 -16.62 4.95 12.16
N GLY A 239 -17.43 6.02 12.06
CA GLY A 239 -17.31 7.22 12.88
C GLY A 239 -16.52 8.33 12.20
N PRO A 240 -16.17 9.41 12.93
CA PRO A 240 -15.59 10.62 12.33
C PRO A 240 -14.25 10.36 11.63
N TYR A 241 -13.97 11.14 10.58
CA TYR A 241 -12.67 11.17 9.90
C TYR A 241 -11.72 12.19 10.55
N ASP A 242 -10.59 11.72 11.08
CA ASP A 242 -9.72 12.51 12.01
C ASP A 242 -8.55 13.25 11.39
N TRP A 243 -8.46 13.19 10.08
CA TRP A 243 -7.29 13.65 9.35
C TRP A 243 -7.54 14.97 8.62
N GLU A 244 -8.64 15.67 8.94
CA GLU A 244 -9.07 16.96 8.36
C GLU A 244 -9.51 16.87 6.89
N ARG A 245 -8.61 16.41 6.01
CA ARG A 245 -8.79 16.27 4.57
C ARG A 245 -8.30 14.91 4.07
N PHE A 246 -8.83 14.46 2.94
CA PHE A 246 -8.43 13.25 2.24
C PHE A 246 -8.00 13.63 0.82
N ASP A 247 -6.70 13.93 0.66
CA ASP A 247 -6.14 14.19 -0.66
C ASP A 247 -5.62 12.92 -1.29
N LEU A 248 -5.59 12.96 -2.62
CA LEU A 248 -5.05 11.93 -3.49
C LEU A 248 -3.84 12.49 -4.22
N LEU A 249 -2.75 11.73 -4.31
CA LEU A 249 -1.62 12.02 -5.18
C LEU A 249 -1.56 10.94 -6.27
N THR A 250 -1.75 11.35 -7.52
CA THR A 250 -1.48 10.45 -8.64
C THR A 250 0.02 10.31 -8.82
N MET A 251 0.51 9.11 -8.62
CA MET A 251 1.92 8.79 -8.75
C MET A 251 2.34 8.75 -10.24
N PRO A 252 3.64 8.87 -10.55
CA PRO A 252 4.13 8.65 -11.90
C PRO A 252 3.81 7.23 -12.41
N PRO A 253 3.75 7.00 -13.74
CA PRO A 253 3.41 5.69 -14.32
C PRO A 253 4.29 4.52 -13.87
N SER A 254 5.51 4.82 -13.40
CA SER A 254 6.46 3.84 -12.87
C SER A 254 6.11 3.32 -11.48
N PHE A 255 5.12 3.88 -10.77
CA PHE A 255 4.75 3.46 -9.41
C PHE A 255 4.36 1.96 -9.35
N PRO A 256 5.02 1.15 -8.50
CA PRO A 256 4.90 -0.30 -8.57
C PRO A 256 3.68 -0.88 -7.84
N TYR A 257 3.02 -0.10 -6.98
CA TYR A 257 1.92 -0.51 -6.10
C TYR A 257 0.54 -0.05 -6.57
N GLY A 258 -0.52 -0.44 -5.84
CA GLY A 258 -1.89 0.05 -6.06
C GLY A 258 -2.11 1.43 -5.44
N GLY A 259 -1.90 1.51 -4.14
CA GLY A 259 -1.86 2.76 -3.39
C GLY A 259 -1.03 2.62 -2.13
N MET A 260 -1.02 3.69 -1.33
CA MET A 260 -0.46 3.73 0.02
C MET A 260 -1.27 4.73 0.84
N GLU A 261 -1.72 4.31 2.02
CA GLU A 261 -2.69 4.97 2.89
C GLU A 261 -2.14 6.17 3.68
N ASN A 262 -1.12 6.83 3.14
CA ASN A 262 -0.45 7.97 3.75
C ASN A 262 -1.49 9.01 4.23
N PRO A 263 -1.58 9.29 5.56
CA PRO A 263 -2.66 10.10 6.11
C PRO A 263 -2.72 11.45 5.42
N ARG A 264 -3.94 11.84 5.03
CA ARG A 264 -4.25 13.11 4.34
C ARG A 264 -3.77 13.22 2.91
N LEU A 265 -2.92 12.30 2.42
CA LEU A 265 -2.34 12.35 1.08
C LEU A 265 -2.09 10.93 0.57
N THR A 266 -3.16 10.22 0.23
CA THR A 266 -3.09 8.86 -0.30
C THR A 266 -2.34 8.84 -1.63
N PHE A 267 -1.33 7.99 -1.76
CA PHE A 267 -0.64 7.81 -3.03
C PHE A 267 -1.40 6.79 -3.86
N LEU A 268 -1.68 7.09 -5.13
CA LEU A 268 -2.44 6.22 -6.02
C LEU A 268 -1.71 6.00 -7.34
N THR A 269 -1.75 4.77 -7.85
CA THR A 269 -1.26 4.48 -9.20
C THR A 269 -2.08 5.23 -10.26
N PRO A 270 -1.46 5.78 -11.32
CA PRO A 270 -2.21 6.43 -12.40
C PRO A 270 -3.00 5.40 -13.23
N THR A 271 -2.76 4.10 -13.05
CA THR A 271 -3.53 3.04 -13.71
C THR A 271 -4.98 2.95 -13.24
N LEU A 272 -5.36 3.69 -12.20
CA LEU A 272 -6.76 3.85 -11.79
C LEU A 272 -7.53 4.86 -12.66
N ILE A 273 -6.84 5.71 -13.43
CA ILE A 273 -7.46 6.71 -14.30
C ILE A 273 -7.91 6.01 -15.58
N THR A 274 -9.14 5.52 -15.55
CA THR A 274 -9.74 4.72 -16.63
C THR A 274 -10.67 5.53 -17.54
N GLY A 275 -11.13 6.68 -17.07
CA GLY A 275 -12.06 7.59 -17.72
C GLY A 275 -13.54 7.28 -17.42
N ASP A 276 -13.83 6.20 -16.69
CA ASP A 276 -15.19 5.75 -16.37
C ASP A 276 -15.39 5.46 -14.87
N LYS A 277 -14.41 5.80 -14.02
CA LYS A 277 -14.45 5.63 -12.55
C LYS A 277 -14.53 4.17 -12.12
N SER A 278 -14.19 3.23 -12.99
CA SER A 278 -14.45 1.81 -12.77
C SER A 278 -13.43 1.12 -11.84
N LEU A 279 -12.33 1.79 -11.49
CA LEU A 279 -11.30 1.31 -10.56
C LEU A 279 -11.20 2.13 -9.27
N VAL A 280 -12.19 2.99 -9.00
CA VAL A 280 -12.19 3.85 -7.79
C VAL A 280 -12.39 3.07 -6.49
N ASN A 281 -12.69 1.76 -6.54
CA ASN A 281 -12.74 0.91 -5.35
C ASN A 281 -11.40 0.86 -4.60
N VAL A 282 -10.26 1.03 -5.29
CA VAL A 282 -8.95 1.17 -4.64
C VAL A 282 -8.93 2.41 -3.75
N VAL A 283 -9.60 3.51 -4.15
CA VAL A 283 -9.74 4.70 -3.30
C VAL A 283 -10.53 4.39 -2.03
N ALA A 284 -11.56 3.54 -2.11
CA ALA A 284 -12.32 3.10 -0.94
C ALA A 284 -11.45 2.27 0.03
N HIS A 285 -10.54 1.44 -0.48
CA HIS A 285 -9.56 0.70 0.32
C HIS A 285 -8.63 1.64 1.08
N GLU A 286 -7.99 2.57 0.37
CA GLU A 286 -7.07 3.53 0.98
C GLU A 286 -7.79 4.48 1.97
N LEU A 287 -9.05 4.83 1.68
CA LEU A 287 -9.89 5.58 2.61
C LEU A 287 -10.17 4.78 3.88
N ALA A 288 -10.51 3.50 3.77
CA ALA A 288 -10.80 2.62 4.91
C ALA A 288 -9.62 2.55 5.90
N HIS A 289 -8.38 2.57 5.39
CA HIS A 289 -7.19 2.63 6.24
C HIS A 289 -7.14 3.81 7.22
N SER A 290 -7.88 4.89 6.93
CA SER A 290 -8.02 6.04 7.83
C SER A 290 -8.56 5.65 9.21
N TRP A 291 -9.29 4.52 9.31
CA TRP A 291 -9.73 3.90 10.57
C TRP A 291 -8.93 2.64 10.90
N THR A 292 -8.65 1.79 9.91
CA THR A 292 -8.04 0.47 10.11
C THR A 292 -6.63 0.43 9.50
N GLY A 293 -5.63 0.75 10.31
CA GLY A 293 -4.24 0.88 9.88
C GLY A 293 -3.64 2.19 10.34
N ASN A 294 -4.29 3.33 10.08
CA ASN A 294 -3.79 4.64 10.49
C ASN A 294 -4.20 4.97 11.93
N LEU A 295 -5.49 4.78 12.25
CA LEU A 295 -6.04 5.08 13.56
C LEU A 295 -5.82 3.92 14.54
N VAL A 296 -6.12 2.69 14.14
CA VAL A 296 -5.74 1.46 14.86
C VAL A 296 -4.72 0.73 14.02
N THR A 297 -3.47 0.64 14.49
CA THR A 297 -2.37 0.05 13.72
C THR A 297 -1.98 -1.29 14.31
N ASN A 298 -1.51 -2.23 13.49
CA ASN A 298 -0.78 -3.39 13.99
C ASN A 298 0.44 -2.98 14.85
N ALA A 299 0.87 -3.85 15.76
CA ALA A 299 2.04 -3.60 16.61
C ALA A 299 3.38 -4.03 15.97
N SER A 300 3.35 -4.79 14.88
CA SER A 300 4.49 -5.21 14.08
C SER A 300 3.98 -5.88 12.81
N ALA A 301 4.87 -6.18 11.87
CA ALA A 301 4.54 -6.92 10.66
C ALA A 301 3.94 -8.32 10.93
N GLU A 302 4.18 -8.91 12.12
CA GLU A 302 3.58 -10.19 12.53
C GLU A 302 2.05 -10.11 12.74
N HIS A 303 1.53 -8.91 12.93
CA HIS A 303 0.12 -8.62 13.17
C HIS A 303 -0.52 -7.86 12.00
N PHE A 304 0.12 -7.84 10.83
CA PHE A 304 -0.26 -7.02 9.68
C PHE A 304 -1.71 -7.23 9.21
N TRP A 305 -2.26 -8.43 9.42
CA TRP A 305 -3.67 -8.72 9.12
C TRP A 305 -4.67 -7.83 9.87
N LEU A 306 -4.29 -7.25 11.03
CA LEU A 306 -5.15 -6.30 11.76
C LEU A 306 -5.33 -4.98 11.01
N ASN A 307 -4.38 -4.61 10.15
CA ASN A 307 -4.58 -3.54 9.19
C ASN A 307 -5.43 -4.09 8.04
N GLU A 308 -4.84 -4.99 7.25
CA GLU A 308 -5.35 -5.33 5.93
C GLU A 308 -6.69 -6.07 5.95
N GLY A 309 -6.87 -7.01 6.87
CA GLY A 309 -8.11 -7.76 7.00
C GLY A 309 -9.28 -6.86 7.37
N PHE A 310 -9.06 -5.93 8.30
CA PHE A 310 -10.04 -4.93 8.68
C PHE A 310 -10.29 -3.90 7.58
N THR A 311 -9.25 -3.47 6.86
CA THR A 311 -9.40 -2.55 5.73
C THR A 311 -10.19 -3.17 4.59
N VAL A 312 -9.91 -4.41 4.20
CA VAL A 312 -10.70 -5.10 3.15
C VAL A 312 -12.15 -5.30 3.61
N PHE A 313 -12.38 -5.58 4.89
CA PHE A 313 -13.73 -5.61 5.44
C PHE A 313 -14.41 -4.24 5.32
N ALA A 314 -13.73 -3.17 5.72
CA ALA A 314 -14.26 -1.82 5.67
C ALA A 314 -14.48 -1.31 4.23
N GLU A 315 -13.55 -1.57 3.31
CA GLU A 315 -13.67 -1.32 1.87
C GLU A 315 -14.97 -1.94 1.34
N ARG A 316 -15.17 -3.24 1.55
CA ARG A 316 -16.34 -3.96 1.04
C ARG A 316 -17.66 -3.48 1.66
N ARG A 317 -17.62 -2.95 2.88
CA ARG A 317 -18.77 -2.30 3.52
C ARG A 317 -19.05 -0.91 2.93
N ILE A 318 -18.02 -0.15 2.58
CA ILE A 318 -18.17 1.13 1.85
C ILE A 318 -18.78 0.87 0.48
N LEU A 319 -18.26 -0.11 -0.28
CA LEU A 319 -18.82 -0.52 -1.57
C LEU A 319 -20.26 -1.02 -1.43
N GLU A 320 -20.59 -1.78 -0.37
CA GLU A 320 -21.96 -2.21 -0.10
C GLU A 320 -22.92 -1.02 0.09
N VAL A 321 -22.48 0.06 0.74
CA VAL A 321 -23.28 1.28 0.92
C VAL A 321 -23.46 2.05 -0.39
N LEU A 322 -22.42 2.12 -1.23
CA LEU A 322 -22.43 2.91 -2.47
C LEU A 322 -23.11 2.19 -3.63
N GLU A 323 -22.87 0.88 -3.77
CA GLU A 323 -23.20 0.10 -4.96
C GLU A 323 -24.08 -1.13 -4.66
N GLY A 324 -24.26 -1.46 -3.38
CA GLY A 324 -25.13 -2.54 -2.93
C GLY A 324 -24.41 -3.87 -2.65
N PRO A 325 -25.14 -4.83 -2.04
CA PRO A 325 -24.57 -6.08 -1.54
C PRO A 325 -24.08 -7.02 -2.64
N GLU A 326 -24.67 -6.97 -3.84
CA GLU A 326 -24.25 -7.80 -4.98
C GLU A 326 -22.82 -7.44 -5.43
N VAL A 327 -22.50 -6.14 -5.55
CA VAL A 327 -21.15 -5.68 -5.90
C VAL A 327 -20.15 -6.05 -4.80
N SER A 328 -20.52 -5.85 -3.54
CA SER A 328 -19.68 -6.27 -2.41
C SER A 328 -19.36 -7.78 -2.45
N ALA A 329 -20.34 -8.62 -2.81
CA ALA A 329 -20.16 -10.07 -2.98
C ALA A 329 -19.24 -10.42 -4.16
N LEU A 330 -19.34 -9.70 -5.29
CA LEU A 330 -18.42 -9.87 -6.44
C LEU A 330 -16.97 -9.57 -6.03
N HIS A 331 -16.75 -8.50 -5.26
CA HIS A 331 -15.43 -8.18 -4.71
C HIS A 331 -14.94 -9.25 -3.71
N GLY A 332 -15.84 -9.81 -2.90
CA GLY A 332 -15.54 -10.98 -2.06
C GLY A 332 -15.09 -12.21 -2.87
N ALA A 333 -15.68 -12.43 -4.05
CA ALA A 333 -15.30 -13.53 -4.94
C ALA A 333 -13.93 -13.31 -5.61
N LEU A 334 -13.64 -12.09 -6.07
CA LEU A 334 -12.30 -11.71 -6.54
C LEU A 334 -11.26 -11.93 -5.44
N GLY A 335 -11.56 -11.47 -4.23
CA GLY A 335 -10.70 -11.66 -3.07
C GLY A 335 -10.44 -13.12 -2.75
N ARG A 336 -11.48 -13.97 -2.82
CA ARG A 336 -11.30 -15.41 -2.61
C ARG A 336 -10.36 -16.04 -3.65
N ARG A 337 -10.43 -15.64 -4.92
CA ARG A 337 -9.49 -16.12 -5.95
C ARG A 337 -8.07 -15.63 -5.72
N ALA A 338 -7.90 -14.37 -5.31
CA ALA A 338 -6.60 -13.81 -4.95
C ALA A 338 -5.97 -14.57 -3.77
N LEU A 339 -6.78 -14.94 -2.77
CA LEU A 339 -6.37 -15.78 -1.65
C LEU A 339 -5.92 -17.16 -2.10
N ASP A 340 -6.71 -17.85 -2.93
CA ASP A 340 -6.38 -19.18 -3.44
C ASP A 340 -5.06 -19.17 -4.25
N SER A 341 -4.85 -18.12 -5.05
CA SER A 341 -3.58 -17.90 -5.78
C SER A 341 -2.40 -17.68 -4.84
N ALA A 342 -2.58 -16.87 -3.78
CA ALA A 342 -1.54 -16.64 -2.78
C ALA A 342 -1.19 -17.92 -2.01
N LEU A 343 -2.17 -18.75 -1.65
CA LEU A 343 -1.93 -20.05 -1.01
C LEU A 343 -1.10 -20.97 -1.90
N GLN A 344 -1.38 -20.99 -3.21
CA GLN A 344 -0.59 -21.75 -4.17
C GLN A 344 0.84 -21.21 -4.29
N HIS A 345 1.02 -19.89 -4.27
CA HIS A 345 2.35 -19.25 -4.30
C HIS A 345 3.19 -19.66 -3.08
N PHE A 346 2.58 -19.63 -1.89
CA PHE A 346 3.24 -19.97 -0.62
C PHE A 346 3.19 -21.46 -0.26
N ARG A 347 2.89 -22.35 -1.20
CA ARG A 347 2.85 -23.82 -0.94
C ARG A 347 4.15 -24.38 -0.33
N ALA A 348 5.29 -23.77 -0.67
CA ALA A 348 6.61 -24.16 -0.14
C ALA A 348 6.90 -23.55 1.25
N HIS A 349 6.15 -22.53 1.63
CA HIS A 349 6.27 -21.79 2.89
C HIS A 349 4.89 -21.60 3.54
N PRO A 350 4.17 -22.71 3.84
CA PRO A 350 2.77 -22.64 4.31
C PRO A 350 2.61 -21.87 5.61
N GLN A 351 3.65 -21.75 6.44
CA GLN A 351 3.66 -20.93 7.65
C GLN A 351 3.39 -19.43 7.40
N LEU A 352 3.68 -18.93 6.20
CA LEU A 352 3.36 -17.55 5.79
C LEU A 352 1.89 -17.37 5.40
N THR A 353 1.07 -18.43 5.50
CA THR A 353 -0.37 -18.40 5.20
C THR A 353 -1.25 -18.33 6.46
N SER A 354 -0.65 -18.25 7.65
CA SER A 354 -1.33 -17.91 8.91
C SER A 354 -1.50 -16.39 9.04
N LEU A 355 -2.54 -15.91 9.74
CA LEU A 355 -2.73 -14.45 9.92
C LEU A 355 -1.73 -13.85 10.91
N ARG A 356 -1.51 -14.53 12.04
CA ARG A 356 -0.45 -14.21 12.98
C ARG A 356 0.81 -14.94 12.53
N THR A 357 1.69 -14.23 11.83
CA THR A 357 2.95 -14.78 11.31
C THR A 357 4.06 -14.67 12.37
N HIS A 358 5.18 -15.37 12.17
CA HIS A 358 6.39 -15.24 12.98
C HIS A 358 7.54 -14.88 12.06
N LEU A 359 8.04 -13.64 12.12
CA LEU A 359 8.87 -13.03 11.09
C LEU A 359 10.27 -12.65 11.58
N ALA A 360 10.69 -13.14 12.75
CA ALA A 360 12.07 -12.99 13.19
C ALA A 360 13.05 -13.58 12.15
N GLY A 361 13.92 -12.73 11.60
CA GLY A 361 14.88 -13.12 10.55
C GLY A 361 14.29 -13.23 9.15
N VAL A 362 13.04 -12.79 8.93
CA VAL A 362 12.37 -12.74 7.62
C VAL A 362 12.11 -11.28 7.28
N ASP A 363 12.44 -10.87 6.06
CA ASP A 363 12.12 -9.51 5.59
C ASP A 363 10.59 -9.36 5.44
N PRO A 364 9.94 -8.33 6.03
CA PRO A 364 8.52 -8.08 5.82
C PRO A 364 8.10 -8.00 4.35
N ASP A 365 8.94 -7.46 3.47
CA ASP A 365 8.64 -7.34 2.04
C ASP A 365 8.60 -8.71 1.35
N GLU A 366 9.37 -9.68 1.83
CA GLU A 366 9.35 -11.06 1.33
C GLU A 366 8.12 -11.85 1.81
N ALA A 367 7.61 -11.50 2.99
CA ALA A 367 6.40 -12.11 3.55
C ALA A 367 5.09 -11.50 2.98
N PHE A 368 5.18 -10.35 2.31
CA PHE A 368 4.02 -9.64 1.77
C PHE A 368 3.22 -10.50 0.80
N SER A 369 1.89 -10.51 0.97
CA SER A 369 0.98 -11.33 0.17
C SER A 369 -0.47 -10.86 0.30
N GLN A 370 -1.39 -11.51 -0.43
CA GLN A 370 -2.83 -11.32 -0.28
C GLN A 370 -3.43 -12.10 0.91
N ILE A 371 -2.63 -12.90 1.63
CA ILE A 371 -3.11 -13.65 2.80
C ILE A 371 -3.68 -12.73 3.88
N PRO A 372 -2.95 -11.74 4.44
CA PRO A 372 -3.45 -10.92 5.54
C PRO A 372 -4.71 -10.12 5.18
N TYR A 373 -4.83 -9.70 3.92
CA TYR A 373 -5.99 -9.05 3.34
C TYR A 373 -7.22 -9.97 3.36
N GLU A 374 -7.15 -11.07 2.63
CA GLU A 374 -8.34 -11.84 2.30
C GLU A 374 -8.70 -12.87 3.37
N LYS A 375 -7.69 -13.52 3.97
CA LYS A 375 -7.95 -14.42 5.09
C LYS A 375 -8.36 -13.63 6.35
N GLY A 376 -7.85 -12.40 6.51
CA GLY A 376 -8.27 -11.49 7.58
C GLY A 376 -9.71 -11.05 7.39
N TYR A 377 -10.09 -10.65 6.18
CA TYR A 377 -11.48 -10.39 5.80
C TYR A 377 -12.40 -11.58 6.11
N LEU A 378 -12.01 -12.80 5.75
CA LEU A 378 -12.82 -13.99 5.99
C LEU A 378 -13.05 -14.28 7.48
N LEU A 379 -12.08 -14.00 8.34
CA LEU A 379 -12.25 -14.11 9.80
C LEU A 379 -13.30 -13.09 10.29
N LEU A 380 -13.16 -11.82 9.89
CA LEU A 380 -14.10 -10.77 10.29
C LEU A 380 -15.51 -11.03 9.75
N ARG A 381 -15.62 -11.52 8.51
CA ARG A 381 -16.89 -11.92 7.94
C ARG A 381 -17.53 -13.10 8.67
N ALA A 382 -16.73 -14.10 9.07
CA ALA A 382 -17.21 -15.22 9.88
C ALA A 382 -17.72 -14.74 11.24
N MET A 383 -17.01 -13.81 11.88
CA MET A 383 -17.44 -13.17 13.13
C MET A 383 -18.75 -12.40 12.95
N GLU A 384 -18.89 -11.63 11.86
CA GLU A 384 -20.13 -10.91 11.52
C GLU A 384 -21.31 -11.88 11.32
N ASP A 385 -21.13 -12.96 10.56
CA ASP A 385 -22.16 -13.99 10.34
C ASP A 385 -22.54 -14.68 11.67
N ALA A 386 -21.57 -14.91 12.55
CA ALA A 386 -21.77 -15.59 13.82
C ALA A 386 -22.45 -14.73 14.90
N ALA A 387 -22.12 -13.43 14.94
CA ALA A 387 -22.65 -12.46 15.90
C ALA A 387 -23.95 -11.79 15.42
N GLY A 388 -24.14 -11.70 14.10
CA GLY A 388 -25.13 -10.85 13.46
C GLY A 388 -24.61 -9.43 13.27
N ARG A 389 -24.87 -8.85 12.10
CA ARG A 389 -24.37 -7.53 11.69
C ARG A 389 -24.58 -6.41 12.71
N PRO A 390 -25.75 -6.25 13.37
CA PRO A 390 -25.93 -5.17 14.35
C PRO A 390 -24.96 -5.25 15.54
N ALA A 391 -24.69 -6.45 16.04
CA ALA A 391 -23.74 -6.66 17.14
C ALA A 391 -22.29 -6.47 16.68
N PHE A 392 -21.98 -6.92 15.46
CA PHE A 392 -20.64 -6.75 14.88
C PHE A 392 -20.33 -5.27 14.56
N ASP A 393 -21.30 -4.51 14.07
CA ASP A 393 -21.13 -3.08 13.82
C ASP A 393 -20.87 -2.30 15.11
N GLU A 394 -21.57 -2.65 16.21
CA GLU A 394 -21.29 -2.08 17.53
C GLU A 394 -19.90 -2.48 18.05
N PHE A 395 -19.50 -3.75 17.84
CA PHE A 395 -18.14 -4.21 18.13
C PHE A 395 -17.08 -3.39 17.39
N LEU A 396 -17.26 -3.14 16.09
CA LEU A 396 -16.33 -2.33 15.30
C LEU A 396 -16.23 -0.89 15.79
N ARG A 397 -17.36 -0.24 16.14
CA ARG A 397 -17.34 1.10 16.72
C ARG A 397 -16.56 1.15 18.02
N ARG A 398 -16.76 0.16 18.91
CA ARG A 398 -16.03 0.07 20.18
C ARG A 398 -14.55 -0.24 19.96
N TYR A 399 -14.22 -1.10 19.00
CA TYR A 399 -12.85 -1.42 18.62
C TYR A 399 -12.09 -0.16 18.21
N LEU A 400 -12.65 0.60 17.26
CA LEU A 400 -12.06 1.85 16.77
C LEU A 400 -11.95 2.92 17.87
N ALA A 401 -12.97 3.04 18.73
CA ALA A 401 -12.95 3.98 19.84
C ALA A 401 -11.89 3.61 20.91
N THR A 402 -11.76 2.32 21.23
CA THR A 402 -10.86 1.82 22.29
C THR A 402 -9.39 1.93 21.89
N TYR A 403 -9.08 1.57 20.64
CA TYR A 403 -7.70 1.50 20.13
C TYR A 403 -7.30 2.70 19.28
N ARG A 404 -8.10 3.76 19.33
CA ARG A 404 -7.86 5.01 18.63
C ARG A 404 -6.46 5.56 18.89
N PHE A 405 -5.68 5.75 17.83
CA PHE A 405 -4.27 6.14 17.86
C PHE A 405 -3.38 5.20 18.70
N ARG A 406 -3.65 3.89 18.68
CA ARG A 406 -2.84 2.86 19.34
C ARG A 406 -2.36 1.80 18.38
N ALA A 407 -1.31 1.11 18.77
CA ALA A 407 -0.82 -0.09 18.11
C ALA A 407 -1.38 -1.33 18.83
N LEU A 408 -1.70 -2.39 18.09
CA LEU A 408 -2.43 -3.55 18.59
C LEU A 408 -1.77 -4.86 18.16
N THR A 409 -1.64 -5.79 19.10
CA THR A 409 -1.25 -7.18 18.85
C THR A 409 -2.48 -8.05 18.56
N THR A 410 -2.27 -9.19 17.89
CA THR A 410 -3.34 -10.17 17.66
C THR A 410 -3.94 -10.68 18.97
N GLU A 411 -3.10 -10.87 19.98
CA GLU A 411 -3.50 -11.34 21.30
C GLU A 411 -4.40 -10.32 22.02
N GLU A 412 -4.09 -9.02 21.91
CA GLU A 412 -4.97 -7.95 22.44
C GLU A 412 -6.29 -7.88 21.67
N PHE A 413 -6.29 -8.06 20.35
CA PHE A 413 -7.52 -8.17 19.56
C PHE A 413 -8.39 -9.36 20.03
N VAL A 414 -7.79 -10.54 20.23
CA VAL A 414 -8.50 -11.74 20.71
C VAL A 414 -9.13 -11.48 22.08
N ALA A 415 -8.37 -10.89 23.01
CA ALA A 415 -8.87 -10.54 24.34
C ALA A 415 -10.05 -9.53 24.27
N PHE A 416 -9.97 -8.55 23.37
CA PHE A 416 -11.04 -7.59 23.14
C PHE A 416 -12.29 -8.24 22.53
N ALA A 417 -12.11 -9.11 21.53
CA ALA A 417 -13.20 -9.82 20.88
C ALA A 417 -13.91 -10.80 21.83
N GLU A 418 -13.19 -11.53 22.70
CA GLU A 418 -13.85 -12.37 23.72
C GLU A 418 -14.61 -11.55 24.76
N LYS A 419 -14.16 -10.33 25.06
CA LYS A 419 -14.87 -9.45 25.99
C LYS A 419 -16.15 -8.88 25.39
N GLU A 420 -16.08 -8.36 24.15
CA GLU A 420 -17.18 -7.62 23.53
C GLU A 420 -18.14 -8.52 22.74
N LEU A 421 -17.67 -9.68 22.26
CA LEU A 421 -18.45 -10.70 21.56
C LEU A 421 -18.17 -12.12 22.12
N PRO A 422 -18.55 -12.41 23.37
CA PRO A 422 -18.17 -13.65 24.05
C PRO A 422 -18.54 -14.92 23.27
N GLY A 423 -17.57 -15.81 23.06
CA GLY A 423 -17.76 -17.10 22.39
C GLY A 423 -17.86 -17.04 20.87
N VAL A 424 -17.86 -15.85 20.24
CA VAL A 424 -17.89 -15.72 18.78
C VAL A 424 -16.62 -16.29 18.14
N LEU A 425 -15.43 -16.01 18.70
CA LEU A 425 -14.18 -16.55 18.16
C LEU A 425 -14.14 -18.08 18.22
N THR A 426 -14.65 -18.65 19.32
CA THR A 426 -14.77 -20.12 19.46
C THR A 426 -15.76 -20.69 18.42
N LYS A 427 -16.92 -20.04 18.23
CA LYS A 427 -17.95 -20.47 17.26
C LYS A 427 -17.44 -20.51 15.82
N VAL A 428 -16.52 -19.61 15.46
CA VAL A 428 -15.94 -19.53 14.09
C VAL A 428 -14.61 -20.25 13.94
N ASP A 429 -14.11 -20.93 14.98
CA ASP A 429 -12.77 -21.54 15.00
C ASP A 429 -11.67 -20.53 14.63
N ALA A 430 -11.65 -19.36 15.28
CA ALA A 430 -10.71 -18.28 14.99
C ALA A 430 -9.23 -18.73 15.08
N GLU A 431 -8.92 -19.73 15.90
CA GLU A 431 -7.57 -20.30 16.01
C GLU A 431 -7.06 -20.83 14.66
N ALA A 432 -7.93 -21.48 13.88
CA ALA A 432 -7.58 -21.98 12.56
C ALA A 432 -7.27 -20.86 11.55
N TYR A 433 -7.86 -19.67 11.71
CA TYR A 433 -7.50 -18.51 10.92
C TYR A 433 -6.17 -17.91 11.38
N LEU A 434 -6.06 -17.69 12.70
CA LEU A 434 -4.97 -16.94 13.29
C LEU A 434 -3.64 -17.68 13.18
N HIS A 435 -3.62 -18.98 13.45
CA HIS A 435 -2.37 -19.71 13.67
C HIS A 435 -2.11 -20.86 12.70
N ARG A 436 -3.12 -21.35 11.97
CA ARG A 436 -2.95 -22.46 11.04
C ARG A 436 -2.81 -22.01 9.57
N PRO A 437 -1.98 -22.68 8.76
CA PRO A 437 -1.93 -22.48 7.32
C PRO A 437 -3.25 -22.76 6.59
N GLY A 438 -3.44 -22.15 5.42
CA GLY A 438 -4.60 -22.39 4.55
C GLY A 438 -5.89 -21.68 5.00
N VAL A 439 -7.03 -22.06 4.43
CA VAL A 439 -8.34 -21.50 4.76
C VAL A 439 -9.16 -22.54 5.52
N PRO A 440 -9.77 -22.20 6.68
CA PRO A 440 -10.60 -23.14 7.43
C PRO A 440 -11.80 -23.63 6.59
N PRO A 441 -12.22 -24.91 6.70
CA PRO A 441 -13.30 -25.46 5.90
C PRO A 441 -14.65 -24.73 6.06
N GLY A 442 -14.90 -24.14 7.23
CA GLY A 442 -16.11 -23.38 7.53
C GLY A 442 -16.08 -21.91 7.09
N ALA A 443 -15.05 -21.48 6.36
CA ALA A 443 -14.91 -20.08 6.00
C ALA A 443 -16.05 -19.58 5.11
N PRO A 444 -16.54 -18.34 5.33
CA PRO A 444 -17.58 -17.74 4.50
C PRO A 444 -17.20 -17.79 3.03
N SER A 445 -18.22 -17.93 2.20
CA SER A 445 -18.07 -17.87 0.74
C SER A 445 -19.02 -16.81 0.20
N PRO A 446 -18.56 -15.97 -0.74
CA PRO A 446 -19.40 -14.95 -1.35
C PRO A 446 -20.57 -15.61 -2.09
N ARG A 447 -21.76 -15.03 -1.94
CA ARG A 447 -22.98 -15.49 -2.62
C ARG A 447 -23.71 -14.27 -3.18
N SER A 448 -24.13 -14.39 -4.42
CA SER A 448 -24.80 -13.33 -5.17
C SER A 448 -25.51 -13.96 -6.37
N LEU A 449 -26.67 -13.42 -6.76
CA LEU A 449 -27.38 -13.89 -7.95
C LEU A 449 -26.55 -13.66 -9.23
N ARG A 450 -25.77 -12.57 -9.26
CA ARG A 450 -24.83 -12.28 -10.34
C ARG A 450 -23.73 -13.33 -10.44
N LEU A 451 -23.13 -13.76 -9.31
CA LEU A 451 -22.14 -14.85 -9.29
C LEU A 451 -22.72 -16.17 -9.82
N GLU A 452 -23.92 -16.54 -9.37
CA GLU A 452 -24.58 -17.78 -9.83
C GLU A 452 -24.86 -17.76 -11.34
N ALA A 453 -25.30 -16.62 -11.87
CA ALA A 453 -25.50 -16.44 -13.32
C ALA A 453 -24.19 -16.56 -14.10
N MET A 454 -23.08 -16.05 -13.56
CA MET A 454 -21.77 -16.17 -14.18
C MET A 454 -21.22 -17.59 -14.18
N ASP A 455 -21.39 -18.34 -13.10
CA ASP A 455 -20.94 -19.74 -13.03
C ASP A 455 -21.66 -20.60 -14.09
N ALA A 456 -22.92 -20.29 -14.43
CA ALA A 456 -23.64 -20.95 -15.51
C ALA A 456 -23.07 -20.69 -16.92
N LEU A 457 -22.23 -19.64 -17.07
CA LEU A 457 -21.54 -19.26 -18.30
C LEU A 457 -20.13 -19.84 -18.42
N ARG A 458 -19.64 -20.58 -17.42
CA ARG A 458 -18.28 -21.14 -17.42
C ARG A 458 -18.03 -21.96 -18.69
N GLY A 459 -17.01 -21.57 -19.46
CA GLY A 459 -16.63 -22.21 -20.73
C GLY A 459 -17.51 -21.84 -21.94
N LYS A 460 -18.37 -20.82 -21.84
CA LYS A 460 -19.24 -20.34 -22.93
C LYS A 460 -19.05 -18.84 -23.13
N VAL A 461 -19.13 -18.38 -24.38
CA VAL A 461 -19.13 -16.95 -24.71
C VAL A 461 -20.48 -16.33 -24.31
N PRO A 462 -20.52 -15.33 -23.41
CA PRO A 462 -21.77 -14.66 -23.05
C PRO A 462 -22.39 -13.94 -24.26
N THR A 463 -23.71 -13.83 -24.27
CA THR A 463 -24.40 -12.95 -25.23
C THR A 463 -24.23 -11.48 -24.82
N PRO A 464 -24.39 -10.52 -25.75
CA PRO A 464 -24.34 -9.10 -25.41
C PRO A 464 -25.35 -8.71 -24.32
N GLU A 465 -26.54 -9.33 -24.31
CA GLU A 465 -27.56 -9.08 -23.28
C GLU A 465 -27.12 -9.59 -21.91
N GLN A 466 -26.45 -10.75 -21.84
CA GLN A 466 -25.97 -11.31 -20.57
C GLN A 466 -24.86 -10.48 -19.94
N ALA A 467 -24.02 -9.82 -20.76
CA ALA A 467 -22.86 -9.05 -20.32
C ALA A 467 -23.08 -7.52 -20.35
N LYS A 468 -24.30 -7.06 -20.67
CA LYS A 468 -24.61 -5.65 -20.89
C LYS A 468 -24.26 -4.75 -19.72
N ASP A 469 -24.54 -5.22 -18.50
CA ASP A 469 -24.38 -4.46 -17.26
C ASP A 469 -23.24 -5.01 -16.39
N TRP A 470 -22.28 -5.70 -17.01
CA TRP A 470 -21.13 -6.25 -16.29
C TRP A 470 -20.18 -5.13 -15.88
N THR A 471 -19.94 -5.09 -14.58
CA THR A 471 -18.86 -4.34 -13.95
C THR A 471 -17.49 -4.94 -14.32
N PRO A 472 -16.39 -4.20 -14.10
CA PRO A 472 -15.04 -4.76 -14.22
C PRO A 472 -14.82 -6.01 -13.38
N ALA A 473 -15.48 -6.11 -12.22
CA ALA A 473 -15.37 -7.28 -11.35
C ALA A 473 -15.98 -8.52 -11.99
N GLU A 474 -17.15 -8.39 -12.63
CA GLU A 474 -17.77 -9.46 -13.41
C GLU A 474 -16.89 -9.85 -14.60
N TRP A 475 -16.36 -8.89 -15.35
CA TRP A 475 -15.45 -9.22 -16.45
C TRP A 475 -14.21 -9.99 -15.99
N GLN A 476 -13.55 -9.56 -14.91
CA GLN A 476 -12.42 -10.29 -14.34
C GLN A 476 -12.82 -11.69 -13.89
N LEU A 477 -13.92 -11.81 -13.12
CA LEU A 477 -14.41 -13.09 -12.63
C LEU A 477 -14.74 -14.05 -13.77
N TYR A 478 -15.31 -13.57 -14.87
CA TYR A 478 -15.58 -14.39 -16.04
C TYR A 478 -14.28 -14.80 -16.74
N LEU A 479 -13.42 -13.85 -17.08
CA LEU A 479 -12.19 -14.10 -17.84
C LEU A 479 -11.22 -15.03 -17.12
N GLU A 480 -11.02 -14.83 -15.82
CA GLU A 480 -10.16 -15.69 -15.00
C GLU A 480 -10.74 -17.09 -14.77
N SER A 481 -12.05 -17.28 -14.99
CA SER A 481 -12.67 -18.60 -14.91
C SER A 481 -12.50 -19.45 -16.17
N LEU A 482 -12.03 -18.83 -17.27
CA LEU A 482 -11.84 -19.52 -18.54
C LEU A 482 -10.72 -20.58 -18.43
N PRO A 483 -10.90 -21.75 -19.08
CA PRO A 483 -9.94 -22.84 -19.00
C PRO A 483 -8.60 -22.46 -19.65
N TRP A 484 -7.55 -23.18 -19.27
CA TRP A 484 -6.20 -22.92 -19.77
C TRP A 484 -6.05 -23.19 -21.27
N ASP A 485 -6.71 -24.23 -21.77
CA ASP A 485 -6.70 -24.71 -23.16
C ASP A 485 -7.85 -24.13 -24.00
N ILE A 486 -8.16 -22.84 -23.79
CA ILE A 486 -9.26 -22.17 -24.49
C ILE A 486 -9.04 -22.13 -26.02
N PRO A 487 -10.02 -22.57 -26.83
CA PRO A 487 -9.92 -22.51 -28.28
C PRO A 487 -9.81 -21.07 -28.81
N ARG A 488 -8.99 -20.87 -29.86
CA ARG A 488 -8.75 -19.56 -30.48
C ARG A 488 -10.03 -18.94 -31.06
N ASP A 489 -10.98 -19.74 -31.53
CA ASP A 489 -12.27 -19.24 -32.04
C ASP A 489 -13.14 -18.62 -30.93
N VAL A 490 -13.03 -19.11 -29.69
CA VAL A 490 -13.70 -18.53 -28.52
C VAL A 490 -13.10 -17.17 -28.18
N ILE A 491 -11.76 -17.06 -28.21
CA ILE A 491 -11.04 -15.79 -28.02
C ILE A 491 -11.43 -14.78 -29.10
N GLN A 492 -11.40 -15.18 -30.37
CA GLN A 492 -11.83 -14.33 -31.47
C GLN A 492 -13.27 -13.82 -31.28
N GLN A 493 -14.20 -14.70 -30.87
CA GLN A 493 -15.59 -14.31 -30.62
C GLN A 493 -15.74 -13.34 -29.45
N LEU A 494 -14.98 -13.53 -28.37
CA LEU A 494 -15.00 -12.64 -27.21
C LEU A 494 -14.51 -11.24 -27.60
N ASP A 495 -13.37 -11.17 -28.29
CA ASP A 495 -12.78 -9.89 -28.68
C ASP A 495 -13.66 -9.15 -29.69
N ALA A 496 -14.18 -9.87 -30.69
CA ALA A 496 -15.05 -9.28 -31.71
C ALA A 496 -16.40 -8.78 -31.14
N ARG A 497 -16.88 -9.39 -30.04
CA ARG A 497 -18.18 -9.06 -29.44
C ARG A 497 -18.07 -7.95 -28.38
N PHE A 498 -16.97 -7.91 -27.64
CA PHE A 498 -16.83 -7.07 -26.45
C PHE A 498 -15.63 -6.13 -26.47
N SER A 499 -14.83 -6.14 -27.55
CA SER A 499 -13.66 -5.28 -27.74
C SER A 499 -12.69 -5.31 -26.56
N LEU A 500 -12.44 -6.50 -25.99
CA LEU A 500 -11.65 -6.66 -24.77
C LEU A 500 -10.20 -6.21 -24.94
N THR A 501 -9.62 -6.35 -26.14
CA THR A 501 -8.28 -5.85 -26.48
C THR A 501 -8.20 -4.31 -26.41
N GLU A 502 -9.32 -3.61 -26.60
CA GLU A 502 -9.40 -2.15 -26.57
C GLU A 502 -9.86 -1.59 -25.21
N SER A 503 -10.06 -2.47 -24.21
CA SER A 503 -10.51 -2.07 -22.88
C SER A 503 -9.55 -1.05 -22.25
N ARG A 504 -10.14 0.04 -21.72
CA ARG A 504 -9.42 1.06 -20.95
C ARG A 504 -9.27 0.70 -19.47
N ASN A 505 -10.12 -0.22 -18.98
CA ASN A 505 -9.99 -0.73 -17.63
C ASN A 505 -8.81 -1.71 -17.57
N SER A 506 -7.76 -1.33 -16.85
CA SER A 506 -6.52 -2.12 -16.78
C SER A 506 -6.71 -3.49 -16.15
N GLU A 507 -7.62 -3.66 -15.19
CA GLU A 507 -7.88 -4.95 -14.56
C GLU A 507 -8.57 -5.92 -15.54
N VAL A 508 -9.58 -5.43 -16.29
CA VAL A 508 -10.23 -6.20 -17.36
C VAL A 508 -9.24 -6.52 -18.49
N LEU A 509 -8.48 -5.51 -18.93
CA LEU A 509 -7.51 -5.66 -20.00
C LEU A 509 -6.46 -6.71 -19.64
N VAL A 510 -5.88 -6.66 -18.44
CA VAL A 510 -4.86 -7.64 -18.03
C VAL A 510 -5.45 -9.04 -17.92
N ALA A 511 -6.63 -9.19 -17.32
CA ALA A 511 -7.31 -10.49 -17.27
C ALA A 511 -7.54 -11.05 -18.68
N TRP A 512 -7.96 -10.21 -19.62
CA TRP A 512 -8.13 -10.56 -21.02
C TRP A 512 -6.81 -10.97 -21.70
N LEU A 513 -5.79 -10.11 -21.63
CA LEU A 513 -4.50 -10.33 -22.29
C LEU A 513 -3.84 -11.62 -21.79
N VAL A 514 -3.91 -11.90 -20.49
CA VAL A 514 -3.41 -13.15 -19.90
C VAL A 514 -4.06 -14.38 -20.54
N VAL A 515 -5.37 -14.35 -20.79
CA VAL A 515 -6.09 -15.46 -21.41
C VAL A 515 -5.80 -15.53 -22.92
N ALA A 516 -5.88 -14.39 -23.61
CA ALA A 516 -5.68 -14.31 -25.07
C ALA A 516 -4.25 -14.69 -25.50
N LEU A 517 -3.22 -14.35 -24.71
CA LEU A 517 -1.83 -14.75 -24.94
C LEU A 517 -1.61 -16.27 -24.80
N ARG A 518 -2.38 -16.97 -23.95
CA ARG A 518 -2.31 -18.44 -23.86
C ARG A 518 -2.79 -19.12 -25.14
N ALA A 519 -3.68 -18.45 -25.88
CA ALA A 519 -4.26 -18.91 -27.14
C ALA A 519 -3.56 -18.35 -28.38
N ASP A 520 -2.43 -17.64 -28.22
CA ASP A 520 -1.65 -17.02 -29.31
C ASP A 520 -2.50 -16.10 -30.21
N TRP A 521 -3.34 -15.26 -29.58
CA TRP A 521 -4.17 -14.26 -30.27
C TRP A 521 -3.37 -13.00 -30.61
N GLU A 522 -3.10 -12.77 -31.89
CA GLU A 522 -2.16 -11.75 -32.36
C GLU A 522 -2.52 -10.31 -31.96
N PRO A 523 -3.81 -9.88 -31.99
CA PRO A 523 -4.20 -8.56 -31.50
C PRO A 523 -3.84 -8.34 -30.02
N ALA A 524 -3.96 -9.37 -29.19
CA ALA A 524 -3.59 -9.29 -27.77
C ALA A 524 -2.06 -9.25 -27.59
N VAL A 525 -1.28 -9.91 -28.45
CA VAL A 525 0.18 -9.79 -28.45
C VAL A 525 0.58 -8.34 -28.69
N ALA A 526 0.09 -7.72 -29.77
CA ALA A 526 0.38 -6.33 -30.10
C ALA A 526 -0.05 -5.35 -28.99
N ARG A 527 -1.24 -5.55 -28.41
CA ARG A 527 -1.71 -4.71 -27.29
C ARG A 527 -0.84 -4.88 -26.05
N THR A 528 -0.37 -6.10 -25.76
CA THR A 528 0.53 -6.38 -24.64
C THR A 528 1.85 -5.65 -24.78
N GLU A 529 2.43 -5.60 -25.99
CA GLU A 529 3.67 -4.85 -26.24
C GLU A 529 3.53 -3.37 -25.91
N THR A 530 2.42 -2.75 -26.33
CA THR A 530 2.13 -1.34 -26.05
C THR A 530 1.87 -1.14 -24.56
N PHE A 531 1.03 -1.98 -23.94
CA PHE A 531 0.63 -1.84 -22.55
C PHE A 531 1.80 -1.95 -21.57
N LEU A 532 2.73 -2.89 -21.82
CA LEU A 532 3.94 -3.03 -21.01
C LEU A 532 4.87 -1.80 -21.08
N GLY A 533 4.70 -0.92 -22.06
CA GLY A 533 5.39 0.37 -22.15
C GLY A 533 4.67 1.53 -21.46
N GLU A 534 3.39 1.35 -21.10
CA GLU A 534 2.50 2.35 -20.49
C GLU A 534 2.48 2.25 -18.95
N VAL A 535 2.67 1.05 -18.39
CA VAL A 535 2.49 0.80 -16.95
C VAL A 535 3.75 0.28 -16.24
N GLY A 536 3.88 0.60 -14.95
CA GLY A 536 4.93 0.08 -14.05
C GLY A 536 4.42 -0.82 -12.91
N ARG A 537 3.09 -1.00 -12.78
CA ARG A 537 2.47 -1.71 -11.66
C ARG A 537 2.77 -3.20 -11.69
N MET A 538 3.36 -3.75 -10.62
CA MET A 538 3.75 -5.16 -10.57
C MET A 538 2.57 -6.13 -10.73
N LYS A 539 1.37 -5.74 -10.26
CA LYS A 539 0.11 -6.50 -10.42
C LYS A 539 -0.17 -6.82 -11.89
N TYR A 540 0.25 -5.97 -12.83
CA TYR A 540 0.04 -6.16 -14.27
C TYR A 540 1.27 -6.75 -14.96
N LEU A 541 2.46 -6.27 -14.59
CA LEU A 541 3.71 -6.75 -15.20
C LEU A 541 3.94 -8.25 -14.96
N LYS A 542 3.79 -8.71 -13.70
CA LYS A 542 4.07 -10.10 -13.33
C LYS A 542 3.25 -11.13 -14.11
N PRO A 543 1.90 -11.03 -14.20
CA PRO A 543 1.12 -12.02 -14.95
C PRO A 543 1.40 -11.97 -16.45
N LEU A 544 1.57 -10.79 -17.06
CA LEU A 544 1.85 -10.66 -18.50
C LEU A 544 3.23 -11.24 -18.87
N TYR A 545 4.30 -10.85 -18.15
CA TYR A 545 5.61 -11.47 -18.34
C TYR A 545 5.60 -12.95 -17.98
N GLY A 546 4.82 -13.36 -16.98
CA GLY A 546 4.63 -14.75 -16.60
C GLY A 546 4.10 -15.60 -17.75
N VAL A 547 3.00 -15.18 -18.40
CA VAL A 547 2.43 -15.91 -19.55
C VAL A 547 3.35 -15.87 -20.76
N LEU A 548 3.92 -14.71 -21.10
CA LEU A 548 4.84 -14.58 -22.24
C LEU A 548 6.08 -15.47 -22.08
N SER A 549 6.63 -15.55 -20.87
CA SER A 549 7.86 -16.31 -20.58
C SER A 549 7.62 -17.82 -20.54
N ALA A 550 6.44 -18.26 -20.09
CA ALA A 550 6.01 -19.65 -20.10
C ALA A 550 5.78 -20.19 -21.53
N SER A 551 5.36 -19.34 -22.47
CA SER A 551 5.18 -19.70 -23.89
C SER A 551 6.50 -19.84 -24.62
N HIS A 552 6.71 -20.97 -25.31
CA HIS A 552 7.88 -21.16 -26.17
C HIS A 552 7.92 -20.15 -27.32
N ALA A 553 6.76 -19.78 -27.87
CA ALA A 553 6.64 -18.83 -28.98
C ALA A 553 6.96 -17.39 -28.57
N HIS A 554 6.62 -17.00 -27.33
CA HIS A 554 6.74 -15.60 -26.87
C HIS A 554 7.93 -15.34 -25.94
N ARG A 555 8.71 -16.34 -25.55
CA ARG A 555 9.83 -16.16 -24.61
C ARG A 555 10.87 -15.15 -25.10
N SER A 556 11.19 -15.16 -26.38
CA SER A 556 12.10 -14.19 -26.99
C SER A 556 11.52 -12.77 -26.99
N LEU A 557 10.22 -12.65 -27.28
CA LEU A 557 9.47 -11.40 -27.21
C LEU A 557 9.49 -10.83 -25.77
N ALA A 558 9.24 -11.66 -24.75
CA ALA A 558 9.30 -11.24 -23.35
C ALA A 558 10.63 -10.57 -22.99
N ARG A 559 11.76 -11.18 -23.41
CA ARG A 559 13.10 -10.64 -23.18
C ARG A 559 13.33 -9.34 -23.96
N ALA A 560 12.82 -9.25 -25.20
CA ALA A 560 12.93 -8.04 -26.02
C ALA A 560 12.12 -6.87 -25.45
N LEU A 561 10.89 -7.11 -24.99
CA LEU A 561 10.04 -6.10 -24.36
C LEU A 561 10.64 -5.62 -23.04
N PHE A 562 11.17 -6.53 -22.22
CA PHE A 562 11.85 -6.14 -20.99
C PHE A 562 13.10 -5.30 -21.27
N LYS A 563 13.88 -5.63 -22.29
CA LYS A 563 15.01 -4.79 -22.72
C LYS A 563 14.56 -3.40 -23.18
N LYS A 564 13.40 -3.30 -23.84
CA LYS A 564 12.84 -2.04 -24.37
C LYS A 564 12.25 -1.14 -23.28
N HIS A 565 11.58 -1.71 -22.30
CA HIS A 565 10.77 -0.97 -21.31
C HIS A 565 11.32 -1.01 -19.89
N GLY A 566 12.21 -1.96 -19.57
CA GLY A 566 12.68 -2.24 -18.21
C GLY A 566 13.37 -1.07 -17.50
N GLU A 567 13.97 -0.13 -18.24
CA GLU A 567 14.56 1.10 -17.67
C GLU A 567 13.52 2.10 -17.17
N ARG A 568 12.28 2.02 -17.66
CA ARG A 568 11.16 2.86 -17.20
C ARG A 568 10.51 2.31 -15.93
N TYR A 569 10.66 1.01 -15.68
CA TYR A 569 10.07 0.39 -14.51
C TYR A 569 10.77 0.84 -13.23
N HIS A 570 10.01 0.82 -12.13
CA HIS A 570 10.58 0.91 -10.80
C HIS A 570 11.64 -0.18 -10.58
N PRO A 571 12.74 0.08 -9.83
CA PRO A 571 13.75 -0.94 -9.52
C PRO A 571 13.16 -2.25 -8.96
N ILE A 572 12.21 -2.17 -8.03
CA ILE A 572 11.51 -3.35 -7.48
C ILE A 572 10.73 -4.11 -8.56
N ALA A 573 9.97 -3.39 -9.40
CA ALA A 573 9.21 -4.00 -10.48
C ALA A 573 10.13 -4.67 -11.51
N ARG A 574 11.25 -4.00 -11.83
CA ARG A 574 12.31 -4.51 -12.71
C ARG A 574 12.89 -5.81 -12.17
N GLN A 575 13.31 -5.84 -10.90
CA GLN A 575 13.83 -7.05 -10.25
C GLN A 575 12.80 -8.18 -10.24
N GLY A 576 11.53 -7.87 -9.98
CA GLY A 576 10.43 -8.83 -10.02
C GLY A 576 10.27 -9.47 -11.40
N VAL A 577 10.39 -8.68 -12.48
CA VAL A 577 10.33 -9.19 -13.87
C VAL A 577 11.60 -9.96 -14.23
N GLU A 578 12.80 -9.51 -13.81
CA GLU A 578 14.06 -10.24 -14.01
C GLU A 578 14.02 -11.65 -13.40
N LEU A 579 13.42 -11.78 -12.21
CA LEU A 579 13.21 -13.08 -11.56
C LEU A 579 12.28 -13.99 -12.35
N ILE A 580 11.23 -13.44 -12.98
CA ILE A 580 10.34 -14.22 -13.85
C ILE A 580 11.10 -14.70 -15.09
N LEU A 581 11.84 -13.81 -15.74
CA LEU A 581 12.59 -14.12 -16.96
C LEU A 581 13.80 -15.03 -16.75
N SER A 582 14.33 -15.13 -15.52
CA SER A 582 15.43 -16.04 -15.19
C SER A 582 14.97 -17.48 -14.97
N ARG A 583 13.69 -17.68 -14.60
CA ARG A 583 13.07 -19.01 -14.42
C ARG A 583 12.54 -19.61 -15.73
N ALA A 584 12.55 -18.84 -16.82
CA ALA A 584 11.90 -19.14 -18.10
C ALA A 584 12.84 -19.66 -19.18
#